data_AF-A0A2V7QFI7-F1
#
_entry.id   AF-A0A2V7QFI7-F1
#
_cell.length_a   1.000
_cell.length_b   1.000
_cell.length_c   1.000
_cell.angle_alpha   90.00
_cell.angle_beta   90.00
_cell.angle_gamma   90.00
#
_symmetry.space_group_name_H-M   'P 1'
#
loop_
_entity.id
_entity.type
_entity.pdbx_description
1 polymer ?
#
loop_
_entity_poly.entity_id
_entity_poly.type
_entity_poly.pdbx_seq_one_letter_code
_entity_poly.pdbx_strand_id
1 'polypeptide(L)'
;FAQPFIASGAYSSFREFATPRTFQKLVYGKDVGTISRTPATASTGATYRVDPDGTGPAAPFSFGDPDFTFRSLIGNAVVRWEYRPGSTVFFVWTQSRTGSDPNGHFDFGAQKSAIFRDRPTNVFQVKVNYWIGR
;
A
#
# COMPACT_ATOMS: atom_id res chain seq x y z
N PHE A 1 6.82 -8.48 -19.46
CA PHE A 1 6.49 -7.14 -18.95
C PHE A 1 6.39 -7.20 -17.44
N ALA A 2 6.87 -6.20 -16.72
CA ALA A 2 6.74 -6.10 -15.27
C ALA A 2 6.45 -4.65 -14.87
N GLN A 3 5.57 -4.47 -13.90
CA GLN A 3 5.16 -3.17 -13.37
C GLN A 3 5.25 -3.20 -11.84
N PRO A 4 6.35 -2.71 -11.25
CA PRO A 4 6.45 -2.48 -9.82
C PRO A 4 5.81 -1.14 -9.43
N PHE A 5 5.19 -1.10 -8.26
CA PHE A 5 4.61 0.10 -7.65
C PHE A 5 4.86 0.08 -6.15
N ILE A 6 5.32 1.20 -5.60
CA ILE A 6 5.49 1.42 -4.16
C ILE A 6 5.04 2.84 -3.85
N ALA A 7 4.21 3.02 -2.83
CA ALA A 7 3.78 4.31 -2.33
C ALA A 7 3.78 4.30 -0.79
N SER A 8 4.18 5.39 -0.17
CA SER A 8 4.17 5.52 1.29
C SER A 8 3.79 6.94 1.70
N GLY A 9 3.14 7.06 2.86
CA GLY A 9 2.82 8.32 3.50
C GLY A 9 3.18 8.27 4.98
N ALA A 10 3.95 9.27 5.42
CA ALA A 10 4.25 9.53 6.83
C ALA A 10 3.60 10.86 7.21
N TYR A 11 2.60 10.81 8.08
CA TYR A 11 1.80 11.94 8.50
C TYR A 11 2.33 12.48 9.82
N SER A 12 2.39 13.80 9.90
CA SER A 12 2.80 14.51 11.11
C SER A 12 2.12 15.85 11.18
N SER A 13 2.23 16.51 12.34
CA SER A 13 1.70 17.87 12.55
C SER A 13 0.21 17.98 12.23
N PHE A 14 -0.61 17.15 12.87
CA PHE A 14 -2.07 17.19 12.76
C PHE A 14 -2.59 18.57 13.18
N ARG A 15 -3.61 19.06 12.46
CA ARG A 15 -4.08 20.44 12.60
C ARG A 15 -5.59 20.55 12.68
N GLU A 16 -6.04 21.63 13.29
CA GLU A 16 -7.42 22.12 13.22
C GLU A 16 -7.45 23.55 12.68
N PHE A 17 -8.61 23.99 12.21
CA PHE A 17 -8.81 25.38 11.79
C PHE A 17 -9.06 26.26 13.02
N ALA A 18 -8.37 27.39 13.10
CA ALA A 18 -8.55 28.33 14.21
C ALA A 18 -9.96 28.94 14.23
N THR A 19 -10.51 29.24 13.05
CA THR A 19 -11.83 29.87 12.88
C THR A 19 -12.51 29.33 11.61
N PRO A 20 -13.84 29.14 11.61
CA PRO A 20 -14.59 28.76 10.41
C PRO A 20 -14.31 29.70 9.22
N ARG A 21 -14.25 29.13 8.01
CA ARG A 21 -14.02 29.85 6.74
C ARG A 21 -12.68 30.59 6.65
N THR A 22 -11.68 30.21 7.44
CA THR A 22 -10.32 30.74 7.33
C THR A 22 -9.34 29.65 6.92
N PHE A 23 -8.17 30.04 6.40
CA PHE A 23 -7.06 29.12 6.12
C PHE A 23 -6.08 28.97 7.28
N GLN A 24 -6.32 29.68 8.38
CA GLN A 24 -5.46 29.62 9.56
C GLN A 24 -5.66 28.28 10.26
N LYS A 25 -4.55 27.56 10.46
CA LYS A 25 -4.52 26.22 11.06
C LYS A 25 -3.59 26.22 12.27
N LEU A 26 -4.02 25.56 13.34
CA LEU A 26 -3.26 25.36 14.57
C LEU A 26 -2.79 23.91 14.61
N VAL A 27 -1.53 23.68 14.97
CA VAL A 27 -0.94 22.35 15.08
C VAL A 27 -1.15 21.81 16.50
N TYR A 28 -1.71 20.60 16.62
CA TYR A 28 -1.89 19.94 17.91
C TYR A 28 -0.56 19.66 18.61
N GLY A 29 -0.48 19.93 19.92
CA GLY A 29 0.72 19.74 20.73
C GLY A 29 1.81 20.80 20.52
N LYS A 30 1.58 21.80 19.65
CA LYS A 30 2.46 22.94 19.44
C LYS A 30 1.73 24.26 19.65
N ASP A 31 0.65 24.47 18.89
CA ASP A 31 -0.11 25.72 18.91
C ASP A 31 -1.39 25.58 19.78
N VAL A 32 -1.95 24.37 19.86
CA VAL A 32 -3.20 24.09 20.57
C VAL A 32 -3.23 22.65 21.09
N GLY A 33 -3.94 22.43 22.20
CA GLY A 33 -4.23 21.10 22.72
C GLY A 33 -3.01 20.19 22.95
N THR A 34 -3.29 18.90 23.10
CA THR A 34 -2.30 17.84 23.17
C THR A 34 -2.62 16.73 22.18
N ILE A 35 -1.58 16.04 21.74
CA ILE A 35 -1.70 14.86 20.88
C ILE A 35 -0.75 13.79 21.40
N SER A 36 -1.26 12.57 21.51
CA SER A 36 -0.48 11.41 21.92
C SER A 36 -0.73 10.25 20.96
N ARG A 37 0.31 9.48 20.67
CA ARG A 37 0.23 8.28 19.84
C ARG A 37 0.25 7.05 20.73
N THR A 38 -0.74 6.18 20.56
CA THR A 38 -0.74 4.83 21.09
C THR A 38 -0.26 3.88 20.00
N PRO A 39 0.82 3.12 20.21
CA PRO A 39 1.34 2.20 19.20
C PRO A 39 0.38 1.03 18.93
N ALA A 40 0.49 0.44 17.74
CA ALA A 40 -0.24 -0.76 17.38
C ALA A 40 0.12 -1.93 18.31
N THR A 41 -0.86 -2.78 18.60
CA THR A 41 -0.67 -4.07 19.27
C THR A 41 -0.93 -5.21 18.28
N ALA A 42 -0.78 -6.46 18.73
CA ALA A 42 -1.08 -7.63 17.89
C ALA A 42 -2.55 -7.69 17.43
N SER A 43 -3.47 -7.02 18.14
CA SER A 43 -4.91 -7.04 17.86
C SER A 43 -5.50 -5.68 17.49
N THR A 44 -4.74 -4.58 17.62
CA THR A 44 -5.22 -3.22 17.34
C THR A 44 -4.20 -2.39 16.55
N GLY A 45 -4.70 -1.56 15.63
CA GLY A 45 -3.87 -0.59 14.91
C GLY A 45 -3.36 0.53 15.82
N ALA A 46 -2.35 1.27 15.36
CA ALA A 46 -1.89 2.47 16.05
C ALA A 46 -2.97 3.56 15.97
N THR A 47 -3.10 4.37 17.00
CA THR A 47 -4.11 5.42 17.10
C THR A 47 -3.53 6.69 17.70
N TYR A 48 -4.00 7.83 17.24
CA TYR A 48 -3.78 9.11 17.89
C TYR A 48 -4.96 9.46 18.78
N ARG A 49 -4.66 10.02 19.95
CA ARG A 49 -5.63 10.67 20.84
C ARG A 49 -5.29 12.14 20.93
N VAL A 50 -6.26 12.98 20.61
CA VAL A 50 -6.17 14.43 20.64
C VAL A 50 -7.11 14.96 21.71
N ASP A 51 -6.57 15.86 22.52
CA ASP A 51 -7.34 16.68 23.45
C ASP A 51 -7.16 18.15 23.03
N PRO A 52 -8.16 18.77 22.39
CA PRO A 52 -8.01 20.08 21.75
C PRO A 52 -7.88 21.23 22.74
N ASP A 53 -8.55 21.21 23.90
CA ASP A 53 -8.56 22.32 24.86
C ASP A 53 -8.29 21.91 26.32
N GLY A 54 -8.01 20.63 26.59
CA GLY A 54 -7.60 20.13 27.89
C GLY A 54 -8.72 20.15 28.93
N THR A 55 -8.78 21.21 29.74
CA THR A 55 -9.83 21.42 30.73
C THR A 55 -11.02 22.21 30.18
N GLY A 56 -10.98 22.58 28.91
CA GLY A 56 -12.06 23.27 28.22
C GLY A 56 -13.24 22.33 27.88
N PRO A 57 -14.29 22.88 27.24
CA PRO A 57 -15.50 22.14 26.93
C PRO A 57 -15.36 21.13 25.77
N ALA A 58 -14.31 21.19 24.97
CA ALA A 58 -14.17 20.32 23.80
C ALA A 58 -13.71 18.91 24.20
N ALA A 59 -14.51 17.92 23.85
CA ALA A 59 -14.21 16.53 24.20
C ALA A 59 -12.98 16.00 23.43
N PRO A 60 -12.10 15.22 24.10
CA PRO A 60 -11.02 14.53 23.41
C PRO A 60 -11.55 13.50 22.42
N PHE A 61 -10.86 13.33 21.29
CA PHE A 61 -11.20 12.38 20.25
C PHE A 61 -10.00 11.53 19.83
N SER A 62 -10.27 10.44 19.12
CA SER A 62 -9.24 9.52 18.65
C SER A 62 -9.46 9.13 17.19
N PHE A 63 -8.37 8.89 16.47
CA PHE A 63 -8.37 8.42 15.09
C PHE A 63 -7.21 7.46 14.84
N GLY A 64 -7.32 6.61 13.82
CA GLY A 64 -6.27 5.67 13.43
C GLY A 64 -5.04 6.37 12.86
N ASP A 65 -3.87 5.79 13.07
CA ASP A 65 -2.64 6.27 12.44
C ASP A 65 -2.77 6.16 10.91
N PRO A 66 -2.71 7.28 10.17
CA PRO A 66 -2.88 7.26 8.72
C PRO A 66 -1.59 6.83 7.98
N ASP A 67 -0.50 6.59 8.70
CA ASP A 67 0.76 6.14 8.10
C ASP A 67 0.59 4.84 7.33
N PHE A 68 1.10 4.81 6.10
CA PHE A 68 0.99 3.64 5.24
C PHE A 68 2.21 3.47 4.34
N THR A 69 2.49 2.22 4.01
CA THR A 69 3.39 1.83 2.92
C THR A 69 2.69 0.73 2.13
N PHE A 70 2.42 0.97 0.85
CA PHE A 70 1.76 0.05 -0.07
C PHE A 70 2.72 -0.37 -1.18
N ARG A 71 2.66 -1.64 -1.57
CA ARG A 71 3.50 -2.21 -2.63
C ARG A 71 2.70 -3.16 -3.52
N SER A 72 3.00 -3.14 -4.82
CA SER A 72 2.39 -4.02 -5.81
C SER A 72 3.36 -4.36 -6.94
N LEU A 73 3.35 -5.61 -7.40
CA LEU A 73 4.13 -6.08 -8.54
C LEU A 73 3.23 -6.88 -9.46
N ILE A 74 3.12 -6.46 -10.72
CA ILE A 74 2.41 -7.20 -11.77
C ILE A 74 3.42 -7.64 -12.83
N GLY A 75 3.42 -8.92 -13.18
CA GLY A 75 4.30 -9.52 -14.18
C GLY A 75 3.52 -10.34 -15.19
N ASN A 76 3.88 -10.21 -16.47
CA ASN A 76 3.31 -10.98 -17.57
C ASN A 76 4.44 -11.56 -18.44
N ALA A 77 4.37 -12.87 -18.70
CA ALA A 77 5.27 -13.61 -19.58
C ALA A 77 4.46 -14.44 -20.58
N VAL A 78 4.86 -14.41 -21.85
CA VAL A 78 4.26 -15.22 -22.91
C VAL A 78 5.38 -15.90 -23.66
N VAL A 79 5.33 -17.22 -23.74
CA VAL A 79 6.25 -18.03 -24.53
C VAL A 79 5.47 -18.63 -25.69
N ARG A 80 5.92 -18.40 -26.92
CA ARG A 80 5.45 -19.10 -28.12
C ARG A 80 6.52 -20.09 -28.54
N TRP A 81 6.15 -21.35 -28.66
CA TRP A 81 7.01 -22.40 -29.17
C TRP A 81 6.35 -23.10 -30.37
N GLU A 82 7.12 -23.30 -31.44
CA GLU A 82 6.71 -24.08 -32.60
C GLU A 82 7.41 -25.44 -32.53
N TYR A 83 6.64 -26.51 -32.30
CA TYR A 83 7.19 -27.85 -32.09
C TYR A 83 7.17 -28.70 -33.37
N ARG A 84 6.34 -28.29 -34.35
CA ARG A 84 6.30 -28.82 -35.72
C ARG A 84 5.88 -27.69 -36.67
N PRO A 85 6.26 -27.73 -37.95
CA PRO A 85 5.79 -26.75 -38.93
C PRO A 85 4.26 -26.58 -38.85
N GLY A 86 3.81 -25.35 -38.60
CA GLY A 86 2.38 -25.02 -38.49
C GLY A 86 1.70 -25.40 -37.17
N SER A 87 2.41 -26.02 -36.22
CA SER A 87 1.88 -26.38 -34.89
C SER A 87 2.59 -25.63 -33.78
N THR A 88 1.83 -24.88 -32.98
CA THR A 88 2.37 -23.94 -31.97
C THR A 88 1.75 -24.15 -30.61
N VAL A 89 2.54 -23.95 -29.56
CA VAL A 89 2.09 -23.87 -28.17
C VAL A 89 2.38 -22.47 -27.66
N PHE A 90 1.41 -21.87 -26.99
CA PHE A 90 1.57 -20.65 -26.22
C PHE A 90 1.42 -20.97 -24.75
N PHE A 91 2.41 -20.57 -23.96
CA PHE A 91 2.34 -20.58 -22.51
C PHE A 91 2.29 -19.14 -22.02
N VAL A 92 1.20 -18.77 -21.36
CA VAL A 92 0.97 -17.45 -20.79
C VAL A 92 0.99 -17.57 -19.27
N TRP A 93 1.80 -16.75 -18.64
CA TRP A 93 1.91 -16.66 -17.19
C TRP A 93 1.76 -15.22 -16.74
N THR A 94 0.77 -14.98 -15.89
CA THR A 94 0.56 -13.73 -15.19
C THR A 94 0.78 -13.95 -13.69
N GLN A 95 1.55 -13.07 -13.07
CA GLN A 95 1.77 -13.07 -11.62
C GLN A 95 1.46 -11.68 -11.06
N SER A 96 0.76 -11.62 -9.94
CA SER A 96 0.58 -10.40 -9.16
C SER A 96 0.96 -10.63 -7.71
N ARG A 97 1.50 -9.57 -7.07
CA ARG A 97 1.83 -9.52 -5.65
C ARG A 97 1.38 -8.17 -5.11
N THR A 98 0.80 -8.15 -3.91
CA THR A 98 0.36 -6.93 -3.24
C THR A 98 0.60 -7.05 -1.74
N GLY A 99 1.02 -5.97 -1.11
CA GLY A 99 1.26 -5.91 0.33
C GLY A 99 1.12 -4.49 0.87
N SER A 100 0.90 -4.37 2.17
CA SER A 100 0.81 -3.09 2.88
C SER A 100 1.32 -3.19 4.31
N ASP A 101 2.05 -2.17 4.77
CA ASP A 101 2.52 -2.03 6.14
C ASP A 101 2.12 -0.65 6.72
N PRO A 102 1.82 -0.54 8.03
CA PRO A 102 1.39 0.71 8.68
C PRO A 102 2.56 1.58 9.18
N ASN A 103 3.75 1.44 8.59
CA ASN A 103 4.97 2.06 9.13
C ASN A 103 5.29 3.44 8.53
N GLY A 104 4.63 3.85 7.44
CA GLY A 104 4.85 5.14 6.76
C GLY A 104 6.26 5.38 6.19
N HIS A 105 7.22 4.52 6.52
CA HIS A 105 8.63 4.68 6.17
C HIS A 105 8.95 4.10 4.79
N PHE A 106 9.38 4.98 3.89
CA PHE A 106 9.91 4.57 2.59
C PHE A 106 11.36 4.09 2.71
N ASP A 107 11.56 2.78 2.60
CA ASP A 107 12.89 2.21 2.37
C ASP A 107 12.84 1.36 1.09
N PHE A 108 13.40 1.91 0.01
CA PHE A 108 13.39 1.24 -1.27
C PHE A 108 14.09 -0.14 -1.26
N GLY A 109 15.15 -0.32 -0.48
CA GLY A 109 15.88 -1.58 -0.38
C GLY A 109 15.07 -2.65 0.35
N ALA A 110 14.54 -2.28 1.52
CA ALA A 110 13.68 -3.17 2.29
C ALA A 110 12.39 -3.52 1.54
N GLN A 111 11.74 -2.54 0.91
CA GLN A 111 10.47 -2.73 0.20
C GLN A 111 10.63 -3.60 -1.07
N LYS A 112 11.78 -3.53 -1.75
CA LYS A 112 12.10 -4.48 -2.83
C LYS A 112 12.15 -5.92 -2.33
N SER A 113 12.79 -6.18 -1.20
CA SER A 113 12.81 -7.55 -0.66
C SER A 113 11.41 -7.98 -0.21
N ALA A 114 10.66 -7.06 0.42
CA ALA A 114 9.31 -7.31 0.91
C ALA A 114 8.34 -7.69 -0.21
N ILE A 115 8.39 -7.01 -1.37
CA ILE A 115 7.48 -7.29 -2.49
C ILE A 115 7.64 -8.72 -3.06
N PHE A 116 8.83 -9.30 -2.97
CA PHE A 116 9.10 -10.69 -3.38
C PHE A 116 8.80 -11.71 -2.28
N ARG A 117 8.65 -11.27 -1.02
CA ARG A 117 8.17 -12.10 0.10
C ARG A 117 6.64 -12.13 0.17
N ASP A 118 5.96 -11.09 -0.34
CA ASP A 118 4.50 -11.08 -0.43
C ASP A 118 3.98 -12.26 -1.24
N ARG A 119 2.86 -12.81 -0.77
CA ARG A 119 2.24 -13.99 -1.37
C ARG A 119 1.83 -13.68 -2.82
N PRO A 120 2.33 -14.45 -3.80
CA PRO A 120 1.94 -14.26 -5.19
C PRO A 120 0.59 -14.90 -5.51
N THR A 121 -0.15 -14.26 -6.40
CA THR A 121 -1.22 -14.87 -7.18
C THR A 121 -0.67 -15.20 -8.56
N ASN A 122 -0.79 -16.45 -8.99
CA ASN A 122 -0.30 -16.91 -10.29
C ASN A 122 -1.47 -17.42 -11.13
N VAL A 123 -1.55 -16.95 -12.37
CA VAL A 123 -2.52 -17.38 -13.37
C VAL A 123 -1.76 -17.93 -14.58
N PHE A 124 -2.11 -19.12 -15.01
CA PHE A 124 -1.49 -19.81 -16.13
C PHE A 124 -2.53 -20.11 -17.21
N GLN A 125 -2.15 -19.94 -18.47
CA GLN A 125 -2.95 -20.32 -19.62
C GLN A 125 -2.06 -21.02 -20.65
N VAL A 126 -2.57 -22.12 -21.22
CA VAL A 126 -1.93 -22.84 -22.32
C VAL A 126 -2.86 -22.82 -23.52
N LYS A 127 -2.34 -22.44 -24.67
CA LYS A 127 -3.04 -22.56 -25.95
C LYS A 127 -2.22 -23.42 -26.89
N VAL A 128 -2.85 -24.41 -27.50
CA VAL A 128 -2.20 -25.32 -28.46
C VAL A 128 -2.92 -25.22 -29.79
N ASN A 129 -2.14 -25.08 -30.86
CA ASN A 129 -2.60 -25.22 -32.24
C ASN A 129 -1.89 -26.42 -32.85
N TYR A 130 -2.65 -27.27 -33.54
CA TYR A 130 -2.13 -28.44 -34.23
C TYR A 130 -2.55 -28.41 -35.69
N TRP A 131 -1.58 -28.51 -36.59
CA TRP A 131 -1.84 -28.62 -38.02
C TRP A 131 -2.08 -30.09 -38.39
N ILE A 132 -3.22 -30.35 -39.05
CA ILE A 132 -3.59 -31.68 -39.56
C ILE A 132 -3.46 -31.62 -41.09
N GLY A 133 -2.31 -32.00 -41.62
CA GLY A 133 -2.06 -32.03 -43.06
C GLY A 133 -0.63 -32.45 -43.38
N ARG A 134 -0.44 -33.13 -44.50
CA ARG A 134 0.85 -33.58 -45.02
C ARG A 134 1.52 -32.49 -45.85
#